data_AF-A0A3C1S3J1-F1
#
_entry.id   AF-A0A3C1S3J1-F1
#
_cell.length_a   1.000
_cell.length_b   1.000
_cell.length_c   1.000
_cell.angle_alpha   90.00
_cell.angle_beta   90.00
_cell.angle_gamma   90.00
#
_symmetry.space_group_name_H-M   'P 1'
#
loop_
_entity.id
_entity.type
_entity.pdbx_description
1 polymer ?
#
loop_
_entity_poly.entity_id
_entity_poly.type
_entity_poly.pdbx_seq_one_letter_code
_entity_poly.pdbx_strand_id
1 'polypeptide(L)'
;MKEYVILVDEQDNPIGSMEKIEAHQKALLHRAFSVFIFNNRGELMLQQRAKKKYHSPLLWTNTCCSHQKEGETSLKAGKRRL
;
A
#
# COMPACT_ATOMS: atom_id res chain seq x y z
N MET A 1 0.34 -4.50 16.71
CA MET A 1 0.23 -5.77 15.97
C MET A 1 1.13 -5.67 14.75
N LYS A 2 1.98 -6.67 14.48
CA LYS A 2 2.85 -6.67 13.29
C LYS A 2 1.99 -6.84 12.04
N GLU A 3 2.26 -6.05 10.99
CA GLU A 3 1.63 -6.22 9.67
C GLU A 3 2.59 -6.97 8.76
N TYR A 4 2.05 -7.80 7.87
CA TYR A 4 2.83 -8.55 6.88
C TYR A 4 2.48 -8.10 5.47
N VAL A 5 3.45 -8.18 4.57
CA VAL A 5 3.30 -7.95 3.13
C VAL A 5 3.56 -9.23 2.37
N ILE A 6 2.96 -9.35 1.19
CA ILE A 6 3.16 -10.49 0.29
C ILE A 6 4.38 -10.17 -0.57
N LEU A 7 5.45 -10.95 -0.44
CA LEU A 7 6.60 -10.87 -1.34
C LEU A 7 6.23 -11.45 -2.69
N VAL A 8 6.70 -10.83 -3.77
CA VAL A 8 6.41 -11.27 -5.13
C VAL A 8 7.66 -11.25 -6.00
N ASP A 9 7.65 -12.04 -7.06
CA ASP A 9 8.61 -11.90 -8.17
C ASP A 9 8.20 -10.75 -9.12
N GLU A 10 8.98 -10.54 -10.18
CA GLU A 10 8.74 -9.48 -11.17
C GLU A 10 7.47 -9.69 -12.01
N GLN A 11 6.91 -10.91 -12.01
CA GLN A 11 5.67 -11.26 -12.69
C GLN A 11 4.46 -11.21 -11.73
N ASP A 12 4.64 -10.63 -10.54
CA ASP A 12 3.64 -10.57 -9.47
C ASP A 12 3.19 -11.95 -8.97
N ASN A 13 4.01 -13.00 -9.09
CA ASN A 13 3.70 -14.27 -8.45
C ASN A 13 4.09 -14.22 -6.96
N PRO A 14 3.22 -14.66 -6.02
CA PRO A 14 3.57 -14.73 -4.61
C PRO A 14 4.72 -15.71 -4.35
N ILE A 15 5.76 -15.27 -3.65
CA ILE A 15 6.91 -16.11 -3.25
C ILE A 15 7.07 -16.24 -1.73
N GLY A 16 6.21 -15.57 -0.95
CA GLY A 16 6.21 -15.65 0.51
C GLY A 16 5.61 -14.40 1.16
N SER A 17 5.87 -14.23 2.45
CA SER A 17 5.49 -13.04 3.20
C SER A 17 6.61 -12.58 4.14
N MET A 18 6.61 -11.30 4.46
CA MET A 18 7.57 -10.70 5.40
C MET A 18 6.89 -9.62 6.23
N GLU A 19 7.42 -9.37 7.43
CA GLU A 19 6.98 -8.22 8.23
C GLU A 19 7.19 -6.93 7.41
N LYS A 20 6.20 -6.04 7.45
CA LYS A 20 6.12 -4.88 6.57
C LYS A 20 7.33 -3.95 6.68
N ILE A 21 7.74 -3.58 7.89
CA ILE A 21 8.87 -2.67 8.08
C ILE A 21 10.16 -3.33 7.61
N GLU A 22 10.35 -4.61 7.92
CA GLU A 22 11.50 -5.39 7.46
C GLU A 22 11.58 -5.43 5.92
N ALA A 23 10.47 -5.70 5.23
CA ALA A 23 10.42 -5.73 3.77
C ALA A 23 10.81 -4.37 3.15
N HIS A 24 10.36 -3.26 3.76
CA HIS A 24 10.73 -1.91 3.31
C HIS A 24 12.19 -1.59 3.59
N GLN A 25 12.74 -2.02 4.74
CA GLN A 25 14.14 -1.79 5.10
C GLN A 25 15.11 -2.59 4.21
N LYS A 26 14.74 -3.82 3.85
CA LYS A 26 15.51 -4.69 2.95
C LYS A 26 15.26 -4.42 1.46
N ALA A 27 14.38 -3.47 1.13
CA ALA A 27 13.98 -3.13 -0.24
C ALA A 27 13.54 -4.37 -1.07
N LEU A 28 12.83 -5.31 -0.44
CA LEU A 28 12.35 -6.52 -1.12
C LEU A 28 11.06 -6.22 -1.89
N LEU A 29 10.93 -6.80 -3.08
CA LEU A 29 9.74 -6.63 -3.92
C LEU A 29 8.52 -7.26 -3.21
N HIS A 30 7.48 -6.46 -3.06
CA HIS A 30 6.25 -6.86 -2.38
C HIS A 30 5.04 -6.20 -3.02
N ARG A 31 3.92 -6.93 -3.04
CA ARG A 31 2.70 -6.47 -3.68
C ARG A 31 2.08 -5.32 -2.89
N ALA A 32 1.66 -4.29 -3.61
CA ALA A 32 0.98 -3.11 -3.07
C ALA A 32 -0.23 -2.75 -3.93
N PHE A 33 -1.04 -1.80 -3.46
CA PHE A 33 -2.08 -1.20 -4.26
C PHE A 33 -2.11 0.33 -4.09
N SER A 34 -2.66 1.00 -5.10
CA SER A 34 -2.86 2.44 -5.12
C SER A 34 -4.28 2.75 -5.58
N VAL A 35 -5.00 3.59 -4.84
CA VAL A 35 -6.37 4.01 -5.13
C VAL A 35 -6.39 5.46 -5.57
N PHE A 36 -7.20 5.75 -6.59
CA PHE A 36 -7.47 7.09 -7.09
C PHE A 36 -8.98 7.33 -7.02
N ILE A 37 -9.40 8.28 -6.18
CA ILE A 37 -10.80 8.70 -6.07
C ILE A 37 -10.95 10.05 -6.75
N PHE A 38 -11.89 10.11 -7.68
CA PHE A 38 -12.29 11.33 -8.36
C PHE A 38 -13.67 11.75 -7.88
N ASN A 39 -13.88 13.04 -7.65
CA ASN A 39 -15.22 13.57 -7.41
C ASN A 39 -15.99 13.75 -8.73
N ASN A 40 -17.25 14.21 -8.66
CA ASN A 40 -18.11 14.39 -9.85
C ASN A 40 -17.60 15.46 -10.83
N ARG A 41 -16.59 16.26 -10.47
CA ARG A 41 -15.92 17.23 -11.35
C ARG A 41 -14.65 16.68 -12.00
N GLY A 42 -14.29 15.42 -11.73
CA GLY A 42 -13.06 14.81 -12.22
C GLY A 42 -11.80 15.25 -11.46
N GLU A 43 -11.93 15.85 -10.27
CA GLU A 43 -10.79 16.25 -9.45
C GLU A 43 -10.32 15.07 -8.59
N LEU A 44 -9.00 14.84 -8.53
CA LEU A 44 -8.39 13.77 -7.76
C LEU A 44 -8.27 14.16 -6.27
N MET A 45 -8.73 13.28 -5.38
CA MET A 45 -8.44 13.40 -3.95
C MET A 45 -6.98 13.01 -3.67
N LEU A 46 -6.21 13.98 -3.16
CA LEU A 46 -4.85 13.77 -2.65
C LEU A 46 -4.86 13.63 -1.12
N GLN A 47 -3.88 12.91 -0.58
CA GLN A 47 -3.60 12.92 0.87
C GLN A 47 -2.21 13.48 1.15
N GLN A 48 -2.09 14.23 2.24
CA GLN A 48 -0.80 14.48 2.86
C GLN A 48 -0.54 13.44 3.95
N ARG A 49 0.60 12.77 3.88
CA ARG A 49 0.93 11.70 4.81
C ARG A 49 1.22 12.26 6.21
N ALA A 50 0.67 11.62 7.24
CA ALA A 50 0.91 12.02 8.63
C ALA A 50 2.41 12.01 9.00
N LYS A 51 2.83 12.95 9.87
CA LYS A 51 4.22 13.10 10.33
C LYS A 51 4.84 11.82 10.92
N LYS A 52 4.01 10.99 11.56
CA LYS A 52 4.44 9.74 12.22
C LYS A 52 4.62 8.54 11.28
N LYS A 53 4.43 8.71 9.96
CA LYS A 53 4.64 7.61 9.00
C LYS A 53 6.14 7.28 8.93
N TYR A 54 6.47 6.00 9.10
CA TYR A 54 7.83 5.49 8.94
C TYR A 54 8.43 5.89 7.58
N HIS A 55 7.73 5.57 6.50
CA HIS A 55 8.19 5.88 5.15
C HIS A 55 7.48 7.13 4.60
N SER A 56 8.25 8.06 4.05
CA SER A 56 7.78 9.27 3.36
C SER A 56 6.79 10.11 4.18
N PRO A 57 7.12 10.55 5.40
CA PRO A 57 6.23 11.42 6.18
C PRO A 57 6.04 12.79 5.49
N LEU A 58 4.87 13.41 5.68
CA LEU A 58 4.51 14.76 5.18
C LEU A 58 4.46 14.95 3.66
N LEU A 59 4.87 13.95 2.87
CA LEU A 59 4.73 14.00 1.42
C LEU A 59 3.27 13.89 0.98
N TRP A 60 2.93 14.63 -0.07
CA TRP A 60 1.67 14.50 -0.80
C TRP A 60 1.72 13.29 -1.73
N THR A 61 0.61 12.57 -1.82
CA THR A 61 0.47 11.40 -2.69
C THR A 61 -1.00 11.23 -3.09
N ASN A 62 -1.29 10.27 -3.97
CA ASN A 62 -2.67 9.95 -4.36
C ASN A 62 -3.50 9.46 -3.16
N THR A 63 -4.80 9.31 -3.39
CA THR A 63 -5.83 9.06 -2.39
C THR A 63 -5.46 8.07 -1.28
N CYS A 64 -5.00 6.86 -1.63
CA CYS A 64 -4.58 5.87 -0.65
C CYS A 64 -3.63 4.84 -1.26
N CYS A 65 -2.51 4.57 -0.59
CA CYS A 65 -1.58 3.49 -0.91
C CYS A 65 -1.37 2.58 0.31
N SER A 66 -1.40 1.28 0.11
CA SER A 66 -1.21 0.27 1.15
C SER A 66 -0.92 -1.10 0.52
N HIS A 67 -0.97 -2.15 1.34
CA HIS A 67 -0.80 -3.54 0.94
C HIS A 67 -2.08 -4.33 1.26
N GLN A 68 -2.40 -5.29 0.39
CA GLN A 68 -3.37 -6.35 0.69
C GLN A 68 -2.76 -7.36 1.66
N LYS A 69 -3.62 -7.93 2.51
CA LYS A 69 -3.27 -9.07 3.35
C LYS A 69 -3.25 -10.35 2.52
N GLU A 70 -2.62 -11.40 3.05
CA GLU A 70 -2.70 -12.73 2.45
C GLU A 70 -4.17 -13.19 2.30
N GLY A 71 -4.52 -13.73 1.14
CA GLY A 71 -5.89 -14.10 0.77
C GLY A 71 -6.84 -12.91 0.49
N GLU A 72 -6.38 -11.66 0.61
CA GLU A 72 -7.19 -10.48 0.33
C GLU A 72 -6.95 -9.97 -1.11
N THR A 73 -8.03 -9.69 -1.84
CA THR A 73 -7.92 -9.06 -3.16
C THR A 73 -7.61 -7.56 -3.02
N SER A 74 -6.95 -6.96 -4.02
CA SER A 74 -6.65 -5.53 -4.02
C SER A 74 -7.90 -4.66 -3.84
N LEU A 75 -9.05 -5.09 -4.38
CA LEU A 75 -10.33 -4.39 -4.21
C LEU A 75 -10.82 -4.41 -2.76
N LYS A 76 -10.76 -5.57 -2.08
CA LYS A 76 -11.13 -5.68 -0.66
C LYS A 76 -10.18 -4.88 0.22
N ALA A 77 -8.88 -4.94 -0.08
CA ALA A 77 -7.86 -4.18 0.63
C ALA A 77 -8.03 -2.67 0.46
N GLY A 78 -8.34 -2.21 -0.75
CA GLY A 78 -8.68 -0.82 -1.05
C GLY A 78 -9.86 -0.34 -0.20
N LYS A 79 -10.98 -1.08 -0.22
CA LYS A 79 -12.17 -0.76 0.58
C LYS A 79 -11.91 -0.72 2.09
N ARG A 80 -11.02 -1.56 2.61
CA ARG A 80 -10.65 -1.58 4.04
C ARG A 80 -9.78 -0.39 4.47
N ARG A 81 -9.05 0.21 3.53
CA ARG A 81 -8.03 1.24 3.82
C ARG A 81 -8.51 2.66 3.58
N LEU A 82 -9.58 2.81 2.81
CA LEU A 82 -10.40 4.03 2.72
C LEU A 82 -11.35 4.09 3.92
#